data_AF-A0A803MT83-F1
#
_entry.id   AF-A0A803MT83-F1
#
_cell.length_a   1.000
_cell.length_b   1.000
_cell.length_c   1.000
_cell.angle_alpha   90.00
_cell.angle_beta   90.00
_cell.angle_gamma   90.00
#
_symmetry.space_group_name_H-M   'P 1'
#
loop_
_entity.id
_entity.type
_entity.pdbx_description
1 polymer ?
#
loop_
_entity_poly.entity_id
_entity_poly.type
_entity_poly.pdbx_seq_one_letter_code
_entity_poly.pdbx_strand_id
1 'polypeptide(L)'
;MAGSSSSESSPKDEYRVEEVSPEGRYVRLKLGYFGFALHLDDERRYTGYDGIPETLSPDILSKADYFEEIDIFSFGLTLLQMLSKEAQNTS
;
A
#
# COMPACT_ATOMS: atom_id res chain seq x y z
N MET A 1 -39.90 19.57 28.32
CA MET A 1 -39.79 18.57 27.24
C MET A 1 -38.54 18.89 26.45
N ALA A 2 -37.57 17.99 26.47
CA ALA A 2 -36.34 18.08 25.69
C ALA A 2 -36.57 17.57 24.26
N GLY A 3 -35.80 18.08 23.30
CA GLY A 3 -35.78 17.68 21.90
C GLY A 3 -35.64 18.93 21.03
N SER A 4 -34.64 19.10 20.16
CA SER A 4 -33.65 18.16 19.63
C SER A 4 -32.53 18.97 19.00
N SER A 5 -31.30 18.58 19.30
CA SER A 5 -30.06 19.01 18.66
C SER A 5 -30.01 18.57 17.20
N SER A 6 -29.78 19.50 16.26
CA SER A 6 -29.23 19.17 14.95
C SER A 6 -27.71 19.25 15.05
N SER A 7 -27.09 18.14 15.46
CA SER A 7 -25.65 17.96 15.38
C SER A 7 -25.27 17.77 13.91
N GLU A 8 -24.54 18.74 13.36
CA GLU A 8 -23.81 18.58 12.10
C GLU A 8 -22.87 17.37 12.23
N SER A 9 -22.95 16.47 11.25
CA SER A 9 -22.16 15.24 11.22
C SER A 9 -20.69 15.56 11.00
N SER A 10 -19.86 15.13 11.95
CA SER A 10 -18.40 15.15 11.95
C SER A 10 -17.77 14.58 10.67
N PRO A 11 -16.51 14.94 10.35
CA PRO A 11 -15.91 14.69 9.05
C PRO A 11 -15.60 13.20 8.81
N LYS A 12 -15.71 12.80 7.53
CA LYS A 12 -15.35 11.48 7.00
C LYS A 12 -13.90 11.16 7.31
N ASP A 13 -13.66 9.94 7.76
CA ASP A 13 -12.37 9.38 8.17
C ASP A 13 -11.24 9.65 7.15
N GLU A 14 -10.53 10.76 7.34
CA GLU A 14 -9.19 10.96 6.81
C GLU A 14 -8.23 10.41 7.88
N TYR A 15 -7.60 9.26 7.60
CA TYR A 15 -6.63 8.65 8.51
C TYR A 15 -5.45 9.60 8.72
N ARG A 16 -5.49 10.37 9.80
CA ARG A 16 -4.41 11.27 10.22
C ARG A 16 -3.60 10.57 11.29
N VAL A 17 -2.37 10.24 10.97
CA VAL A 17 -1.40 9.71 11.94
C VAL A 17 -1.05 10.85 12.90
N GLU A 18 -1.61 10.81 14.11
CA GLU A 18 -1.24 11.65 15.26
C GLU A 18 -0.81 10.67 16.37
N GLU A 19 0.38 10.67 16.96
CA GLU A 19 1.48 11.63 17.14
C GLU A 19 2.77 10.80 17.44
N VAL A 20 3.96 11.19 16.97
CA VAL A 20 5.23 10.59 17.44
C VAL A 20 6.35 11.63 17.62
N SER A 21 6.76 11.76 18.89
CA SER A 21 7.94 12.39 19.52
C SER A 21 8.22 13.91 19.35
N PRO A 22 8.84 14.57 20.36
CA PRO A 22 8.84 16.04 20.48
C PRO A 22 9.64 16.80 19.41
N GLU A 23 10.47 16.11 18.60
CA GLU A 23 11.28 16.67 17.51
C GLU A 23 10.94 16.08 16.12
N GLY A 24 9.84 15.33 16.00
CA GLY A 24 9.48 14.54 14.82
C GLY A 24 9.28 15.33 13.52
N ARG A 25 10.14 15.14 12.53
CA ARG A 25 9.94 15.65 11.16
C ARG A 25 8.91 14.80 10.44
N TYR A 26 7.79 15.41 10.05
CA TYR A 26 6.80 14.76 9.18
C TYR A 26 7.30 14.67 7.74
N VAL A 27 7.10 13.52 7.11
CA VAL A 27 7.27 13.35 5.66
C VAL A 27 5.94 12.92 5.07
N ARG A 28 5.44 13.69 4.11
CA ARG A 28 4.25 13.32 3.35
C ARG A 28 4.67 12.36 2.23
N LEU A 29 4.18 11.13 2.30
CA LEU A 29 4.38 10.12 1.26
C LEU A 29 3.12 10.01 0.39
N LYS A 30 3.30 9.71 -0.89
CA LYS A 30 2.22 9.43 -1.84
C LYS A 30 2.59 8.17 -2.63
N LEU A 31 1.63 7.28 -2.81
CA LEU A 31 1.76 6.19 -3.76
C LEU A 31 1.51 6.70 -5.18
N GLY A 32 2.27 6.19 -6.15
CA GLY A 32 2.15 6.52 -7.55
C GLY A 32 2.35 5.28 -8.42
N TYR A 33 2.42 5.48 -9.75
CA TYR A 33 2.68 4.40 -10.71
C TYR A 33 1.56 3.35 -10.83
N PHE A 34 0.31 3.79 -10.88
CA PHE A 34 -0.88 2.93 -11.03
C PHE A 34 -1.09 2.39 -12.46
N GLY A 35 -0.07 2.35 -13.32
CA GLY A 35 -0.20 1.91 -14.72
C GLY A 35 -0.57 0.42 -14.87
N PHE A 36 -0.28 -0.37 -13.83
CA PHE A 36 -0.66 -1.78 -13.71
C PHE A 36 -1.73 -2.02 -12.64
N ALA A 37 -2.34 -0.95 -12.10
CA ALA A 37 -3.37 -1.10 -11.09
C ALA A 37 -4.63 -1.71 -11.69
N LEU A 38 -5.27 -2.59 -10.94
CA LEU A 38 -6.44 -3.33 -11.38
C LEU A 38 -7.58 -3.12 -10.41
N HIS A 39 -8.81 -3.12 -10.93
CA HIS A 39 -9.98 -3.27 -10.11
C HIS A 39 -10.22 -4.77 -9.91
N LEU A 40 -10.23 -5.21 -8.66
CA LEU A 40 -10.56 -6.59 -8.32
C LEU A 40 -12.08 -6.72 -8.39
N ASP A 41 -12.55 -7.29 -9.49
CA ASP A 41 -13.93 -7.76 -9.64
C ASP A 41 -13.93 -9.28 -9.47
N ASP A 42 -14.85 -9.83 -8.67
CA ASP A 42 -14.95 -11.26 -8.36
C ASP A 42 -15.03 -12.17 -9.60
N GLU A 43 -15.40 -11.62 -10.76
CA GLU A 43 -15.57 -12.36 -12.02
C GLU A 43 -14.31 -12.40 -12.90
N ARG A 44 -13.27 -11.60 -12.59
CA ARG A 44 -12.08 -11.46 -13.44
C ARG A 44 -10.82 -11.99 -12.75
N ARG A 45 -10.34 -13.13 -13.24
CA ARG A 45 -9.03 -13.67 -12.88
C ARG A 45 -7.93 -12.93 -13.60
N TYR A 46 -7.00 -12.35 -12.85
CA TYR A 46 -5.80 -11.74 -13.39
C TYR A 46 -4.59 -12.62 -13.10
N THR A 47 -3.90 -13.06 -14.14
CA THR A 47 -2.77 -14.01 -14.06
C THR A 47 -1.54 -13.52 -14.87
N GLY A 48 -1.45 -12.21 -15.08
CA GLY A 48 -0.36 -11.56 -15.81
C GLY A 48 0.95 -11.50 -15.00
N TYR A 49 2.08 -11.42 -15.71
CA TYR A 49 3.39 -11.12 -15.13
C TYR A 49 3.63 -9.60 -15.13
N ASP A 50 2.83 -8.88 -14.36
CA ASP A 50 2.93 -7.43 -14.27
C ASP A 50 3.56 -7.01 -12.95
N GLY A 51 4.55 -6.11 -13.02
CA GLY A 51 5.28 -5.61 -11.87
C GLY A 51 6.79 -5.53 -12.08
N ILE A 52 7.51 -5.21 -11.01
CA ILE A 52 8.97 -5.17 -10.99
C ILE A 52 9.47 -6.59 -10.64
N PRO A 53 10.28 -7.25 -11.49
CA PRO A 53 10.67 -8.65 -11.31
C PRO A 53 11.20 -9.01 -9.92
N GLU A 54 11.99 -8.12 -9.32
CA GLU A 54 12.63 -8.31 -8.02
C GLU A 54 11.65 -8.26 -6.84
N THR A 55 10.44 -7.73 -7.05
CA THR A 55 9.41 -7.61 -6.01
C THR A 55 8.21 -8.52 -6.24
N LEU A 56 8.19 -9.33 -7.31
CA LEU A 56 7.05 -10.17 -7.64
C LEU A 56 6.82 -11.25 -6.58
N SER A 57 5.54 -11.43 -6.21
CA SER A 57 5.14 -12.53 -5.35
C SER A 57 5.27 -13.88 -6.06
N PRO A 58 5.46 -14.98 -5.31
CA PRO A 58 5.43 -16.32 -5.89
C PRO A 58 4.10 -16.65 -6.58
N ASP A 59 3.01 -16.01 -6.16
CA ASP A 59 1.68 -16.18 -6.75
C ASP A 59 1.63 -15.60 -8.16
N ILE A 60 2.22 -14.42 -8.38
CA ILE A 60 2.42 -13.89 -9.74
C ILE A 60 3.30 -14.83 -10.56
N LEU A 61 4.40 -15.32 -9.97
CA LEU A 61 5.35 -16.17 -10.68
C LEU A 61 4.74 -17.50 -11.15
N SER A 62 3.83 -18.03 -10.34
CA SER A 62 3.08 -19.26 -10.60
C SER A 62 1.80 -19.05 -11.44
N LYS A 63 1.50 -17.81 -11.85
CA LYS A 63 0.27 -17.43 -12.56
C LYS A 63 -1.00 -17.76 -11.77
N ALA A 64 -0.93 -17.69 -10.45
CA ALA A 64 -2.10 -17.76 -9.59
C ALA A 64 -2.97 -16.51 -9.79
N ASP A 65 -4.20 -16.57 -9.28
CA ASP A 65 -5.13 -15.44 -9.31
C ASP A 65 -4.57 -14.28 -8.48
N TYR A 66 -4.65 -13.07 -9.03
CA TYR A 66 -4.23 -11.86 -8.33
C TYR A 66 -5.18 -11.51 -7.18
N PHE A 67 -4.62 -11.20 -6.02
CA PHE A 67 -5.33 -10.63 -4.87
C PHE A 67 -4.47 -9.54 -4.18
N GLU A 68 -5.07 -8.79 -3.26
CA GLU A 68 -4.44 -7.70 -2.50
C GLU A 68 -3.19 -8.12 -1.70
N GLU A 69 -3.08 -9.39 -1.32
CA GLU A 69 -1.92 -9.93 -0.61
C GLU A 69 -0.64 -9.88 -1.44
N ILE A 70 -0.75 -9.86 -2.76
CA ILE A 70 0.38 -9.74 -3.69
C ILE A 70 1.05 -8.36 -3.54
N ASP A 71 0.26 -7.30 -3.36
CA ASP A 71 0.78 -5.96 -3.09
C ASP A 71 1.47 -5.88 -1.72
N ILE A 72 0.93 -6.59 -0.72
CA ILE A 72 1.52 -6.67 0.63
C ILE A 72 2.89 -7.36 0.58
N PHE A 73 3.01 -8.46 -0.19
CA PHE A 73 4.29 -9.14 -0.38
C PHE A 73 5.34 -8.21 -1.01
N SER A 74 4.96 -7.52 -2.09
CA SER A 74 5.82 -6.58 -2.81
C SER A 74 6.27 -5.41 -1.91
N PHE A 75 5.37 -4.90 -1.08
CA PHE A 75 5.68 -3.90 -0.06
C PHE A 75 6.66 -4.43 1.00
N GLY A 76 6.48 -5.67 1.46
CA GLY A 76 7.39 -6.33 2.39
C GLY A 76 8.82 -6.42 1.87
N LEU A 77 9.00 -6.82 0.60
CA LEU A 77 10.32 -6.83 -0.05
C LEU A 77 10.91 -5.42 -0.20
N THR A 78 10.07 -4.43 -0.50
CA THR A 78 10.47 -3.02 -0.58
C THR A 78 11.02 -2.51 0.75
N LEU A 79 10.34 -2.82 1.87
CA LEU A 79 10.83 -2.49 3.21
C LEU A 79 12.11 -3.25 3.55
N LEU A 80 12.17 -4.55 3.22
CA LEU A 80 13.36 -5.36 3.45
C LEU A 80 14.58 -4.78 2.71
N GLN A 81 14.42 -4.36 1.46
CA GLN A 81 15.48 -3.70 0.69
C GLN A 81 15.98 -2.42 1.38
N MET A 82 15.07 -1.59 1.91
CA MET A 82 15.45 -0.36 2.64
C MET A 82 16.21 -0.66 3.93
N LEU A 83 15.80 -1.72 4.65
CA LEU A 83 16.37 -2.08 5.94
C LEU A 83 17.71 -2.81 5.82
N SER A 84 17.84 -3.70 4.83
CA SER A 84 19.00 -4.58 4.67
C SER A 84 20.26 -3.83 4.25
N LYS A 85 20.15 -2.59 3.75
CA LYS A 85 21.28 -1.81 3.22
C LYS A 85 22.22 -2.68 2.38
N GLU A 86 21.70 -3.40 1.38
CA GLU A 86 22.56 -3.67 0.23
C GLU A 86 22.79 -2.32 -0.44
N ALA A 87 23.78 -1.61 0.08
CA ALA A 87 24.52 -0.65 -0.70
C ALA A 87 24.92 -1.43 -1.93
N GLN A 88 24.38 -1.03 -3.09
CA GLN A 88 25.09 -1.24 -4.33
C GLN A 88 26.47 -0.59 -4.13
N ASN A 89 27.41 -1.32 -3.53
CA ASN A 89 28.83 -1.06 -3.64
C ASN A 89 29.14 -1.38 -5.10
N THR A 90 28.77 -0.46 -5.98
CA THR A 90 29.30 -0.39 -7.33
C THR A 90 30.80 -0.20 -7.19
N SER A 91 31.53 -1.25 -7.56
CA SER A 91 32.98 -1.24 -7.75
C SER A 91 33.38 -0.31 -8.89
#